data_AF-A0A7S4H324-F1
#
_entry.id   AF-A0A7S4H324-F1
#
_cell.length_a   1.000
_cell.length_b   1.000
_cell.length_c   1.000
_cell.angle_alpha   90.00
_cell.angle_beta   90.00
_cell.angle_gamma   90.00
#
_symmetry.space_group_name_H-M   'P 1'
#
loop_
_entity.id
_entity.type
_entity.pdbx_description
1 polymer ?
#
loop_
_entity_poly.entity_id
_entity_poly.type
_entity_poly.pdbx_seq_one_letter_code
_entity_poly.pdbx_strand_id
1 'polypeptide(L)' 'MEQQAQIIADYFILHNYGYPVWLTLKRRGDVTLDGDFSESVIRRQYQEAMRYFPWG' A
#
# COMPACT_ATOMS: atom_id res chain seq x y z
N MET A 1 -13.92 -8.30 -2.01
CA MET A 1 -14.04 -7.03 -2.74
C MET A 1 -13.43 -5.87 -1.98
N GLU A 2 -13.78 -5.69 -0.69
CA GLU A 2 -13.30 -4.56 0.11
C GLU A 2 -11.78 -4.54 0.31
N GLN A 3 -11.14 -5.69 0.56
CA GLN A 3 -9.68 -5.78 0.68
C GLN A 3 -8.93 -5.40 -0.60
N GLN A 4 -9.45 -5.73 -1.78
CA GLN A 4 -8.80 -5.38 -3.05
C GLN A 4 -8.83 -3.86 -3.29
N ALA A 5 -9.95 -3.20 -2.96
CA ALA A 5 -10.07 -1.76 -3.05
C ALA A 5 -9.15 -1.04 -2.05
N GLN A 6 -9.00 -1.58 -0.84
CA GLN A 6 -8.04 -1.06 0.15
C GLN A 6 -6.59 -1.15 -0.34
N ILE A 7 -6.18 -2.31 -0.90
CA ILE A 7 -4.82 -2.48 -1.44
C ILE A 7 -4.54 -1.47 -2.57
N ILE A 8 -5.51 -1.22 -3.45
CA ILE A 8 -5.39 -0.21 -4.52
C ILE A 8 -5.32 1.20 -3.94
N ALA A 9 -6.18 1.53 -2.97
CA ALA A 9 -6.19 2.84 -2.32
C ALA A 9 -4.86 3.13 -1.61
N ASP A 10 -4.34 2.16 -0.85
CA ASP A 10 -3.05 2.30 -0.17
C ASP A 10 -1.89 2.47 -1.15
N TYR A 11 -1.87 1.68 -2.23
CA TYR A 11 -0.88 1.83 -3.30
C TYR A 11 -0.95 3.21 -3.94
N PHE A 12 -2.16 3.67 -4.26
CA PHE A 12 -2.36 4.99 -4.86
C PHE A 12 -1.85 6.09 -3.92
N ILE A 13 -2.08 5.93 -2.61
CA ILE A 13 -1.60 6.90 -1.62
C ILE A 13 -0.08 6.89 -1.50
N LEU A 14 0.52 5.71 -1.42
CA LEU A 14 1.96 5.54 -1.42
C LEU A 14 2.63 6.12 -2.68
N HIS A 15 2.01 5.91 -3.84
CA HIS A 15 2.54 6.35 -5.13
C HIS A 15 2.40 7.87 -5.33
N ASN A 16 1.23 8.45 -5.01
CA ASN A 16 0.94 9.87 -5.28
C ASN A 16 1.32 10.81 -4.13
N TYR A 17 1.14 10.39 -2.87
CA TYR A 17 1.40 11.22 -1.68
C TYR A 17 2.66 10.81 -0.91
N GLY A 18 3.24 9.66 -1.24
CA GLY A 18 4.51 9.19 -0.68
C GLY A 18 4.38 8.44 0.65
N TYR A 19 5.51 7.89 1.07
CA TYR A 19 5.61 7.03 2.25
C TYR A 19 5.23 7.71 3.59
N PRO A 20 5.52 9.00 3.85
CA PRO A 20 5.11 9.65 5.11
C PRO A 20 3.58 9.69 5.31
N VAL A 21 2.82 9.88 4.23
CA VAL A 21 1.35 9.90 4.25
C VAL A 21 0.81 8.49 4.45
N TRP A 22 1.36 7.52 3.73
CA TRP A 22 1.04 6.10 3.92
C TRP A 22 1.30 5.63 5.36
N LEU A 23 2.43 6.03 5.96
CA LEU A 23 2.77 5.68 7.34
C LEU A 23 1.76 6.27 8.35
N THR A 24 1.19 7.44 8.05
CA THR A 24 0.15 8.05 8.87
C THR A 24 -1.13 7.22 8.87
N LEU A 25 -1.54 6.68 7.72
CA LEU A 25 -2.69 5.77 7.60
C LEU A 25 -2.43 4.44 8.32
N LYS A 26 -1.21 3.91 8.21
CA LYS A 26 -0.82 2.71 8.97
C LYS A 26 -0.92 2.94 10.48
N ARG A 27 -0.46 4.08 10.99
CA ARG A 27 -0.60 4.43 12.42
C ARG A 27 -2.05 4.61 12.87
N ARG A 28 -2.95 5.02 11.97
CA ARG A 28 -4.39 5.10 12.25
C ARG A 28 -5.07 3.72 12.29
N GLY A 29 -4.41 2.69 11.79
CA GLY A 29 -4.96 1.34 11.69
C GLY A 29 -5.70 1.07 10.37
N ASP A 30 -5.65 2.01 9.42
CA ASP A 30 -6.33 1.88 8.12
C ASP A 30 -5.61 0.87 7.20
N VAL A 31 -4.31 0.66 7.43
CA VAL A 31 -3.49 -0.28 6.66
C VAL A 31 -3.21 -1.53 7.49
N THR A 32 -3.73 -2.67 7.04
CA THR A 32 -3.56 -3.97 7.71
C THR A 32 -2.31 -4.73 7.29
N LEU A 33 -1.39 -4.09 6.56
CA LEU A 33 -0.15 -4.71 6.15
C LEU A 33 0.75 -4.95 7.37
N ASP A 34 1.21 -6.18 7.56
CA ASP A 34 2.10 -6.60 8.65
C ASP A 34 3.46 -7.02 8.08
N GLY A 35 4.55 -6.73 8.80
CA GLY A 35 5.91 -7.08 8.37
C GLY A 35 6.88 -5.89 8.40
N ASP A 36 7.83 -5.89 7.46
CA ASP A 36 8.82 -4.81 7.33
C ASP A 36 8.20 -3.57 6.67
N PHE A 37 8.24 -2.45 7.39
CA PHE A 37 7.68 -1.18 6.96
C PHE A 37 8.66 -0.29 6.19
N SER A 38 9.88 -0.76 5.92
CA SER A 38 10.85 -0.02 5.11
C SER A 38 10.23 0.38 3.77
N GLU A 39 10.35 1.65 3.39
CA GLU A 39 9.70 2.19 2.19
C GLU A 39 10.02 1.36 0.93
N SER A 40 11.26 0.90 0.79
CA SER A 40 11.70 0.03 -0.31
C SER A 40 10.95 -1.30 -0.35
N VAL A 41 10.73 -1.92 0.81
CA VAL A 41 10.00 -3.19 0.95
C VAL A 41 8.51 -2.97 0.66
N ILE A 42 7.92 -1.94 1.23
CA ILE A 42 6.49 -1.61 1.04
C ILE A 42 6.20 -1.31 -0.43
N ARG A 43 7.04 -0.49 -1.10
CA ARG A 43 6.90 -0.20 -2.53
C ARG A 43 6.96 -1.47 -3.38
N ARG A 44 7.89 -2.37 -3.06
CA ARG A 44 8.02 -3.65 -3.76
C ARG A 44 6.80 -4.54 -3.54
N GLN A 45 6.31 -4.65 -2.30
CA GLN A 45 5.13 -5.46 -1.98
C GLN A 45 3.88 -4.96 -2.71
N TYR A 46 3.64 -3.64 -2.72
CA TYR A 46 2.51 -3.11 -3.48
C TYR A 46 2.69 -3.25 -5.00
N GLN A 47 3.91 -3.12 -5.53
CA GLN A 47 4.17 -3.41 -6.95
C GLN A 47 3.89 -4.89 -7.31
N GLU A 48 4.35 -5.81 -6.47
CA GLU A 48 4.07 -7.25 -6.63
C GLU A 48 2.57 -7.54 -6.52
N ALA A 49 1.86 -6.91 -5.57
CA ALA A 49 0.42 -7.03 -5.44
C ALA A 49 -0.33 -6.46 -6.66
N MET A 50 0.08 -5.29 -7.17
CA MET A 50 -0.49 -4.64 -8.36
C MET A 50 -0.29 -5.47 -9.63
N ARG A 51 0.75 -6.31 -9.71
CA ARG A 51 0.96 -7.24 -10.84
C ARG A 51 -0.18 -8.25 -11.02
N TYR A 52 -0.93 -8.54 -9.96
CA TYR A 52 -2.09 -9.42 -10.00
C TYR A 52 -3.40 -8.67 -10.31
N PHE A 53 -3.35 -7.35 -10.45
CA PHE A 53 -4.48 -6.54 -10.88
C PHE A 53 -4.39 -6.23 -12.38
N PRO A 54 -5.53 -6.20 -13.10
CA PRO A 54 -5.56 -6.00 -14.55
C PRO A 54 -5.16 -4.58 -15.01
N TRP A 55 -4.70 -3.72 -14.11
CA TRP A 55 -4.35 -2.32 -14.35
C TRP A 55 -2.86 -2.01 -14.09
N GLY A 56 -2.05 -3.03 -13.81
CA GLY A 56 -0.61 -2.92 -13.53
C GLY A 56 0.28 -2.83 -14.77
#